data_AF-A0AAV9Q6N7-F1
#
_entry.id   AF-A0AAV9Q6N7-F1
#
_cell.length_a   1.000
_cell.length_b   1.000
_cell.length_c   1.000
_cell.angle_alpha   90.00
_cell.angle_beta   90.00
_cell.angle_gamma   90.00
#
_symmetry.space_group_name_H-M   'P 1'
#
loop_
_entity.id
_entity.type
_entity.pdbx_description
1 polymer ?
#
loop_
_entity_poly.entity_id
_entity_poly.type
_entity_poly.pdbx_seq_one_letter_code
_entity_poly.pdbx_strand_id
1 'polypeptide(L)'
;MDGHGQREEGSMRRARLSRTVQLPRRNSNSSRGPNTDDDSDNTRCPSPLLTVDGGYRIDPFLRYPVSRVSKGVQFMTDYYIRIWAPQQAQSLKMHNGGGSNVLLTLILPLALQSEMLFEATIGMTRAAWLLRRGSEPLEDKMLLRHKGATLLHLRNMLEGGRQSRSDLVLLTMSTLLTFNYMIDDVESFEVHLRALENMLQSYDPDEDNELQNFVRGRVLAFGVLASFMHAHQPSYATRINEPGHRISILTYPGHPFPPDLCELIAKLPEGFAEVALSRNIAIEFISFLVRLTELVDRFARATDQRMSTPRPEMTMQRAIYDLQCLSALPLNQIEAQMVRALLAFCLHLYNEVSFHIPLARPLRPIIEGFNEETETPRHPWLRRCLLWCSMAIASSWDAQIDASPERHVVLDGLIALLEEARSWESMQRMMGKFFWHGRLADHWEVCWRAAFFRSRRYRRGASQMASIPHLLIENSRESSKSSDDLQ
;
A
#
# COMPACT_ATOMS: atom_id res chain seq x y z
N MET A 1 -70.15 47.87 11.02
CA MET A 1 -70.47 48.79 9.92
C MET A 1 -69.15 49.24 9.32
N ASP A 2 -68.92 48.73 8.11
CA ASP A 2 -68.14 49.26 6.99
C ASP A 2 -67.09 50.36 7.18
N GLY A 3 -65.96 50.16 6.49
CA GLY A 3 -65.58 51.12 5.44
C GLY A 3 -64.22 51.82 5.57
N HIS A 4 -63.22 51.24 4.90
CA HIS A 4 -62.10 51.83 4.13
C HIS A 4 -61.69 53.32 4.24
N GLY A 5 -60.35 53.54 4.18
CA GLY A 5 -59.72 54.67 3.44
C GLY A 5 -58.49 55.29 4.14
N GLN A 6 -57.26 54.82 3.88
CA GLN A 6 -56.17 55.42 3.05
C GLN A 6 -55.49 56.75 3.51
N ARG A 7 -54.14 56.70 3.56
CA ARG A 7 -53.07 57.69 3.19
C ARG A 7 -53.02 59.04 3.95
N GLU A 8 -51.91 59.76 4.15
CA GLU A 8 -50.47 59.70 3.79
C GLU A 8 -49.72 60.74 4.66
N GLU A 9 -48.43 60.47 4.92
CA GLU A 9 -47.28 61.37 5.05
C GLU A 9 -47.13 62.49 6.12
N GLY A 10 -45.92 62.56 6.70
CA GLY A 10 -45.45 63.65 7.56
C GLY A 10 -44.09 63.40 8.24
N SER A 11 -43.02 63.85 7.58
CA SER A 11 -41.61 63.90 8.03
C SER A 11 -41.38 64.51 9.42
N MET A 12 -40.46 63.93 10.24
CA MET A 12 -39.43 64.69 10.98
C MET A 12 -38.39 63.82 11.73
N ARG A 13 -37.12 64.05 11.37
CA ARG A 13 -35.85 64.03 12.14
C ARG A 13 -35.86 63.52 13.60
N ARG A 14 -34.89 62.64 13.92
CA ARG A 14 -33.82 62.96 14.90
C ARG A 14 -32.64 61.97 14.88
N ALA A 15 -31.45 62.57 15.04
CA ALA A 15 -30.12 62.00 15.06
C ALA A 15 -29.85 61.01 16.20
N ARG A 16 -28.88 60.11 16.00
CA ARG A 16 -27.87 59.79 17.02
C ARG A 16 -26.59 59.22 16.41
N LEU A 17 -25.49 59.80 16.86
CA LEU A 17 -24.09 59.50 16.61
C LEU A 17 -23.68 58.14 17.19
N SER A 18 -22.73 57.44 16.55
CA SER A 18 -21.69 56.61 17.19
C SER A 18 -20.64 56.21 16.14
N ARG A 19 -19.57 57.00 16.00
CA ARG A 19 -18.20 56.71 16.48
C ARG A 19 -17.54 55.49 15.82
N THR A 20 -16.82 55.78 14.73
CA THR A 20 -15.84 54.91 14.07
C THR A 20 -14.60 54.77 14.96
N VAL A 21 -14.27 53.54 15.34
CA VAL A 21 -12.96 53.18 15.91
C VAL A 21 -12.28 52.27 14.90
N GLN A 22 -11.22 52.79 14.26
CA GLN A 22 -10.30 52.00 13.45
C GLN A 22 -9.42 51.15 14.37
N LEU A 23 -9.27 49.86 14.05
CA LEU A 23 -8.23 48.97 14.58
C LEU A 23 -7.52 48.28 13.40
N PRO A 24 -6.26 47.87 13.58
CA PRO A 24 -5.31 47.70 12.49
C PRO A 24 -5.48 46.38 11.75
N ARG A 25 -5.26 46.48 10.43
CA ARG A 25 -5.25 45.39 9.46
C ARG A 25 -4.16 44.37 9.81
N ARG A 26 -4.57 43.26 10.40
CA ARG A 26 -3.70 42.12 10.71
C ARG A 26 -3.45 41.35 9.41
N ASN A 27 -2.18 41.33 8.97
CA ASN A 27 -1.71 40.48 7.87
C ASN A 27 -2.05 39.02 8.16
N SER A 28 -3.00 38.47 7.40
CA SER A 28 -3.22 37.04 7.30
C SER A 28 -2.26 36.48 6.24
N ASN A 29 -1.18 35.86 6.71
CA ASN A 29 -0.45 34.87 5.92
C ASN A 29 -1.43 33.73 5.60
N SER A 30 -1.97 33.71 4.37
CA SER A 30 -2.69 32.55 3.87
C SER A 30 -1.68 31.48 3.46
N SER A 31 -1.84 30.32 4.08
CA SER A 31 -1.28 29.05 3.67
C SER A 31 -1.80 28.67 2.28
N ARG A 32 -1.11 29.13 1.22
CA ARG A 32 -1.26 28.60 -0.15
C ARG A 32 -0.77 27.15 -0.19
N GLY A 33 -1.68 26.21 0.06
CA GLY A 33 -1.48 24.81 -0.29
C GLY A 33 -1.71 24.57 -1.79
N PRO A 34 -1.17 23.50 -2.38
CA PRO A 34 -1.26 23.20 -3.82
C PRO A 34 -2.63 22.60 -4.22
N ASN A 35 -3.70 22.96 -3.51
CA ASN A 35 -5.09 22.59 -3.82
C ASN A 35 -5.75 23.50 -4.86
N THR A 36 -4.98 24.42 -5.44
CA THR A 36 -5.47 25.33 -6.45
C THR A 36 -4.78 25.01 -7.78
N ASP A 37 -5.53 24.37 -8.68
CA ASP A 37 -5.50 24.80 -10.09
C ASP A 37 -6.05 26.24 -10.09
N ASP A 38 -5.21 27.19 -9.65
CA ASP A 38 -5.44 28.61 -9.86
C ASP A 38 -5.20 28.85 -11.36
N ASP A 39 -6.22 28.53 -12.16
CA ASP A 39 -6.27 28.70 -13.62
C ASP A 39 -6.18 30.18 -14.04
N SER A 40 -6.05 31.12 -13.09
CA SER A 40 -5.96 32.55 -13.37
C SER A 40 -4.64 32.99 -14.03
N ASP A 41 -3.57 32.18 -13.94
CA ASP A 41 -2.25 32.54 -14.51
C ASP A 41 -2.07 32.13 -16.00
N ASN A 42 -2.93 31.28 -16.56
CA ASN A 42 -2.72 30.70 -17.91
C ASN A 42 -3.23 31.55 -19.08
N THR A 43 -3.68 32.79 -18.86
CA THR A 43 -4.11 33.71 -19.94
C THR A 43 -3.00 34.59 -20.51
N ARG A 44 -1.77 34.52 -19.99
CA ARG A 44 -0.63 35.26 -20.55
C ARG A 44 0.32 34.29 -21.22
N CYS A 45 0.42 34.36 -22.55
CA CYS A 45 1.58 33.85 -23.26
C CYS A 45 2.83 34.45 -22.60
N PRO A 46 3.77 33.65 -22.09
CA PRO A 46 4.99 34.20 -21.52
C PRO A 46 5.79 34.85 -22.66
N SER A 47 6.15 36.12 -22.48
CA SER A 47 7.08 36.82 -23.35
C SER A 47 8.40 36.02 -23.40
N PRO A 48 9.02 35.85 -24.58
CA PRO A 48 10.27 35.07 -24.72
C PRO A 48 11.48 35.70 -24.01
N LEU A 49 11.31 36.81 -23.28
CA LEU A 49 12.36 37.56 -22.60
C LEU A 49 12.19 37.65 -21.08
N LEU A 50 11.25 36.91 -20.48
CA LEU A 50 11.19 36.83 -19.01
C LEU A 50 12.17 35.75 -18.53
N THR A 51 13.35 36.20 -18.12
CA THR A 51 14.25 35.41 -17.27
C THR A 51 13.52 35.08 -15.97
N VAL A 52 13.14 33.81 -15.81
CA VAL A 52 12.47 33.32 -14.61
C VAL A 52 13.53 32.97 -13.57
N ASP A 53 13.58 33.77 -12.51
CA ASP A 53 14.26 33.39 -11.28
C ASP A 53 13.51 32.20 -10.65
N GLY A 54 14.07 31.00 -10.82
CA GLY A 54 13.64 29.80 -10.11
C GLY A 54 13.49 28.53 -10.96
N GLY A 55 14.61 27.95 -11.38
CA GLY A 55 14.72 26.52 -11.72
C GLY A 55 14.85 26.17 -13.20
N TYR A 56 15.69 25.16 -13.46
CA TYR A 56 16.07 24.58 -14.77
C TYR A 56 14.93 23.96 -15.61
N ARG A 57 13.67 24.39 -15.47
CA ARG A 57 12.50 23.64 -16.00
C ARG A 57 11.54 24.39 -16.91
N ILE A 58 11.87 25.59 -17.34
CA ILE A 58 11.22 26.15 -18.53
C ILE A 58 12.11 25.79 -19.71
N ASP A 59 12.17 24.50 -20.04
CA ASP A 59 12.62 24.12 -21.38
C ASP A 59 11.44 24.43 -22.31
N PRO A 60 11.55 25.44 -23.20
CA PRO A 60 10.49 25.81 -24.13
C PRO A 60 10.15 24.68 -25.12
N PHE A 61 10.94 23.61 -25.16
CA PHE A 61 10.74 22.44 -26.03
C PHE A 61 10.08 21.24 -25.32
N LEU A 62 9.96 21.24 -23.99
CA LEU A 62 9.24 20.19 -23.25
C LEU A 62 7.74 20.47 -23.24
N ARG A 63 7.07 20.05 -24.33
CA ARG A 63 5.61 20.07 -24.41
C ARG A 63 5.04 18.77 -23.86
N TYR A 64 4.43 18.82 -22.67
CA TYR A 64 3.70 17.68 -22.13
C TYR A 64 2.50 17.33 -23.04
N PRO A 65 2.18 16.05 -23.22
CA PRO A 65 1.08 15.60 -24.09
C PRO A 65 -0.26 15.75 -23.35
N VAL A 66 -0.61 16.97 -22.97
CA VAL A 66 -1.89 17.29 -22.34
C VAL A 66 -2.44 18.58 -22.92
N SER A 67 -3.77 18.65 -23.02
CA SER A 67 -4.46 19.82 -23.57
C SER A 67 -4.18 21.12 -22.80
N ARG A 68 -3.93 21.05 -21.47
CA ARG A 68 -3.56 22.22 -20.64
C ARG A 68 -2.49 21.84 -19.62
N VAL A 69 -1.30 22.39 -19.77
CA VAL A 69 -0.22 22.23 -18.78
C VAL A 69 -0.46 23.18 -17.61
N SER A 70 -0.83 22.64 -16.45
CA SER A 70 -0.90 23.40 -15.20
C SER A 70 0.39 23.25 -14.38
N LYS A 71 0.60 24.14 -13.39
CA LYS A 71 1.69 23.98 -12.39
C LYS A 71 1.57 22.64 -11.65
N GLY A 72 0.34 22.14 -11.46
CA GLY A 72 0.06 20.83 -10.87
C GLY A 72 0.64 19.68 -11.73
N VAL A 73 0.44 19.71 -13.05
CA VAL A 73 0.97 18.70 -13.98
C VAL A 73 2.50 18.67 -13.93
N GLN A 74 3.15 19.83 -13.93
CA GLN A 74 4.61 19.94 -13.81
C GLN A 74 5.09 19.34 -12.49
N PHE A 75 4.47 19.72 -11.37
CA PHE A 75 4.81 19.22 -10.05
C PHE A 75 4.60 17.70 -9.93
N MET A 76 3.54 17.15 -10.51
CA MET A 76 3.28 15.69 -10.53
C MET A 76 4.27 14.95 -11.42
N THR A 77 4.66 15.51 -12.55
CA THR A 77 5.73 14.93 -13.39
C THR A 77 7.05 14.88 -12.62
N ASP A 78 7.36 15.95 -11.89
CA ASP A 78 8.56 16.04 -11.06
C ASP A 78 8.53 15.01 -9.93
N TYR A 79 7.38 14.87 -9.27
CA TYR A 79 7.16 13.87 -8.23
C TYR A 79 7.29 12.45 -8.79
N TYR A 80 6.75 12.19 -9.99
CA TYR A 80 6.89 10.90 -10.66
C TYR A 80 8.37 10.54 -10.86
N ILE A 81 9.13 11.47 -11.44
CA ILE A 81 10.54 11.25 -11.80
C ILE A 81 11.43 11.11 -10.57
N ARG A 82 11.24 11.98 -9.56
CA ARG A 82 12.17 12.10 -8.44
C ARG A 82 11.83 11.20 -7.25
N ILE A 83 10.56 10.82 -7.10
CA ILE A 83 10.07 10.16 -5.89
C ILE A 83 9.40 8.84 -6.26
N TRP A 84 8.29 8.89 -7.00
CA TRP A 84 7.48 7.69 -7.25
C TRP A 84 8.25 6.61 -8.02
N ALA A 85 8.74 6.90 -9.22
CA ALA A 85 9.35 5.90 -10.08
C ALA A 85 10.63 5.29 -9.46
N PRO A 86 11.56 6.06 -8.86
CA PRO A 86 12.73 5.50 -8.17
C PRO A 86 12.38 4.56 -7.01
N GLN A 87 11.30 4.83 -6.27
CA GLN A 87 10.83 3.95 -5.20
C GLN A 87 10.35 2.60 -5.74
N GLN A 88 9.58 2.60 -6.83
CA GLN A 88 9.10 1.35 -7.44
C GLN A 88 10.22 0.50 -8.05
N ALA A 89 11.33 1.12 -8.49
CA ALA A 89 12.42 0.43 -9.18
C ALA A 89 13.38 -0.34 -8.28
N GLN A 90 13.33 -0.17 -6.95
CA GLN A 90 14.17 -0.96 -6.04
C GLN A 90 13.81 -2.46 -6.08
N SER A 91 12.54 -2.76 -6.38
CA SER A 91 11.97 -4.11 -6.53
C SER A 91 12.36 -4.80 -7.86
N LEU A 92 12.44 -4.04 -8.96
CA LEU A 92 12.61 -4.59 -10.32
C LEU A 92 14.04 -5.01 -10.69
N LYS A 93 15.05 -4.75 -9.84
CA LYS A 93 16.47 -5.03 -10.13
C LYS A 93 16.81 -6.52 -10.30
N MET A 94 15.92 -7.42 -9.92
CA MET A 94 16.16 -8.87 -9.93
C MET A 94 15.90 -9.55 -11.29
N HIS A 95 14.99 -9.04 -12.14
CA HIS A 95 14.58 -9.78 -13.34
C HIS A 95 15.49 -9.56 -14.56
N ASN A 96 16.05 -8.36 -14.77
CA ASN A 96 16.67 -8.02 -16.05
C ASN A 96 18.18 -7.73 -16.03
N GLY A 97 18.90 -7.94 -14.90
CA GLY A 97 20.37 -7.83 -14.84
C GLY A 97 20.97 -6.43 -15.12
N GLY A 98 20.18 -5.48 -15.61
CA GLY A 98 20.52 -4.07 -15.77
C GLY A 98 19.75 -3.25 -14.75
N GLY A 99 20.45 -2.51 -13.89
CA GLY A 99 19.88 -1.66 -12.84
C GLY A 99 19.10 -0.44 -13.35
N SER A 100 18.42 -0.53 -14.49
CA SER A 100 17.66 0.53 -15.11
C SER A 100 16.23 0.55 -14.59
N ASN A 101 15.73 1.74 -14.25
CA ASN A 101 14.36 1.94 -13.82
C ASN A 101 13.43 1.91 -15.03
N VAL A 102 12.76 0.78 -15.30
CA VAL A 102 11.82 0.60 -16.43
C VAL A 102 10.76 1.71 -16.50
N LEU A 103 10.28 2.21 -15.36
CA LEU A 103 9.33 3.32 -15.34
C LEU A 103 9.91 4.60 -15.92
N LEU A 104 11.21 4.86 -15.72
CA LEU A 104 11.88 6.04 -16.25
C LEU A 104 12.47 5.83 -17.64
N THR A 105 12.96 4.63 -17.96
CA THR A 105 13.67 4.37 -19.23
C THR A 105 12.77 3.88 -20.34
N LEU A 106 11.62 3.29 -20.02
CA LEU A 106 10.66 2.78 -21.01
C LEU A 106 9.32 3.49 -20.89
N ILE A 107 8.71 3.49 -19.70
CA ILE A 107 7.31 3.96 -19.54
C ILE A 107 7.20 5.48 -19.69
N LEU A 108 8.08 6.25 -19.05
CA LEU A 108 8.04 7.71 -19.11
C LEU A 108 8.21 8.26 -20.54
N PRO A 109 9.19 7.80 -21.35
CA PRO A 109 9.27 8.20 -22.76
C PRO A 109 7.99 7.91 -23.55
N LEU A 110 7.38 6.74 -23.36
CA LEU A 110 6.11 6.39 -24.01
C LEU A 110 4.95 7.26 -23.52
N ALA A 111 4.91 7.56 -22.22
CA ALA A 111 3.93 8.46 -21.65
C ALA A 111 4.06 9.86 -22.28
N LEU A 112 5.27 10.41 -22.40
CA LEU A 112 5.49 11.71 -23.02
C LEU A 112 5.09 11.78 -24.51
N GLN A 113 4.90 10.63 -25.17
CA GLN A 113 4.44 10.53 -26.56
C GLN A 113 2.93 10.23 -26.69
N SER A 114 2.23 9.94 -25.59
CA SER A 114 0.82 9.51 -25.60
C SER A 114 0.02 10.28 -24.56
N GLU A 115 -0.94 11.10 -25.01
CA GLU A 115 -1.84 11.84 -24.12
C GLU A 115 -2.58 10.91 -23.16
N MET A 116 -3.09 9.78 -23.67
CA MET A 116 -3.78 8.77 -22.86
C MET A 116 -2.92 8.22 -21.72
N LEU A 117 -1.70 7.77 -22.03
CA LEU A 117 -0.82 7.17 -21.01
C LEU A 117 -0.26 8.23 -20.05
N PHE A 118 0.00 9.44 -20.54
CA PHE A 118 0.45 10.54 -19.70
C PHE A 118 -0.61 10.98 -18.70
N GLU A 119 -1.84 11.21 -19.16
CA GLU A 119 -2.99 11.54 -18.31
C GLU A 119 -3.17 10.46 -17.21
N ALA A 120 -3.08 9.18 -17.57
CA ALA A 120 -3.14 8.07 -16.62
C ALA A 120 -2.01 8.13 -15.59
N THR A 121 -0.79 8.43 -16.06
CA THR A 121 0.41 8.52 -15.22
C THR A 121 0.32 9.67 -14.24
N ILE A 122 -0.16 10.84 -14.67
CA ILE A 122 -0.34 12.00 -13.80
C ILE A 122 -1.45 11.74 -12.76
N GLY A 123 -2.59 11.18 -13.18
CA GLY A 123 -3.68 10.81 -12.27
C GLY A 123 -3.23 9.81 -11.19
N MET A 124 -2.56 8.73 -11.59
CA MET A 124 -1.96 7.76 -10.67
C MET A 124 -0.96 8.42 -9.71
N THR A 125 -0.07 9.27 -10.24
CA THR A 125 0.94 9.95 -9.41
C THR A 125 0.30 10.90 -8.40
N ARG A 126 -0.77 11.59 -8.80
CA ARG A 126 -1.56 12.46 -7.92
C ARG A 126 -2.21 11.67 -6.80
N ALA A 127 -2.78 10.51 -7.10
CA ALA A 127 -3.35 9.60 -6.09
C ALA A 127 -2.30 9.19 -5.06
N ALA A 128 -1.13 8.73 -5.50
CA ALA A 128 -0.02 8.38 -4.61
C ALA A 128 0.43 9.55 -3.72
N TRP A 129 0.49 10.76 -4.27
CA TRP A 129 0.85 11.96 -3.50
C TRP A 129 -0.21 12.33 -2.45
N LEU A 130 -1.50 12.20 -2.76
CA LEU A 130 -2.60 12.47 -1.83
C LEU A 130 -2.63 11.47 -0.68
N LEU A 131 -2.54 10.17 -0.99
CA LEU A 131 -2.52 9.10 0.01
C LEU A 131 -1.39 9.28 1.02
N ARG A 132 -0.19 9.60 0.55
CA ARG A 132 0.97 9.84 1.42
C ARG A 132 0.76 11.02 2.39
N ARG A 133 -0.16 11.93 2.08
CA ARG A 133 -0.53 13.08 2.93
C ARG A 133 -1.79 12.83 3.75
N GLY A 134 -2.36 11.63 3.69
CA GLY A 134 -3.63 11.30 4.33
C GLY A 134 -4.80 12.13 3.80
N SER A 135 -4.74 12.55 2.53
CA SER A 135 -5.80 13.29 1.86
C SER A 135 -6.70 12.33 1.07
N GLU A 136 -8.01 12.59 1.08
CA GLU A 136 -8.99 11.76 0.37
C GLU A 136 -8.86 11.93 -1.15
N PRO A 137 -8.48 10.88 -1.93
CA PRO A 137 -8.22 11.02 -3.35
C PRO A 137 -9.44 11.46 -4.17
N LEU A 138 -10.64 11.01 -3.77
CA LEU A 138 -11.88 11.29 -4.50
C LEU A 138 -12.37 12.75 -4.37
N GLU A 139 -11.81 13.52 -3.44
CA GLU A 139 -12.09 14.96 -3.29
C GLU A 139 -11.20 15.84 -4.19
N ASP A 140 -10.15 15.27 -4.80
CA ASP A 140 -9.18 16.02 -5.60
C ASP A 140 -9.60 16.18 -7.07
N LYS A 141 -9.88 17.43 -7.47
CA LYS A 141 -10.35 17.76 -8.83
C LYS A 141 -9.34 17.41 -9.92
N MET A 142 -8.05 17.59 -9.65
CA MET A 142 -6.99 17.32 -10.62
C MET A 142 -6.94 15.81 -10.92
N LEU A 143 -6.96 14.98 -9.87
CA LEU A 143 -7.03 13.53 -9.98
C LEU A 143 -8.25 13.08 -10.80
N LEU A 144 -9.45 13.55 -10.45
CA LEU A 144 -10.68 13.17 -11.15
C LEU A 144 -10.68 13.58 -12.63
N ARG A 145 -10.12 14.76 -12.93
CA ARG A 145 -9.98 15.25 -14.31
C ARG A 145 -9.08 14.34 -15.14
N HIS A 146 -7.89 14.02 -14.63
CA HIS A 146 -6.94 13.13 -15.33
C HIS A 146 -7.50 11.71 -15.48
N LYS A 147 -8.23 11.20 -14.48
CA LYS A 147 -8.97 9.92 -14.59
C LYS A 147 -10.00 9.97 -15.72
N GLY A 148 -10.84 11.00 -15.74
CA GLY A 148 -11.89 11.17 -16.75
C GLY A 148 -11.32 11.30 -18.17
N ALA A 149 -10.27 12.10 -18.35
CA ALA A 149 -9.58 12.25 -19.63
C ALA A 149 -9.00 10.92 -20.12
N THR A 150 -8.30 10.19 -19.23
CA THR A 150 -7.74 8.87 -19.55
C THR A 150 -8.81 7.90 -20.04
N LEU A 151 -9.94 7.80 -19.31
CA LEU A 151 -11.03 6.89 -19.68
C LEU A 151 -11.67 7.28 -21.02
N LEU A 152 -11.81 8.58 -21.29
CA LEU A 152 -12.32 9.07 -22.58
C LEU A 152 -11.38 8.67 -23.73
N HIS A 153 -10.07 8.91 -23.60
CA HIS A 153 -9.09 8.53 -24.62
C HIS A 153 -9.05 7.01 -24.83
N LEU A 154 -9.08 6.24 -23.75
CA LEU A 154 -9.10 4.78 -23.80
C LEU A 154 -10.34 4.27 -24.52
N ARG A 155 -11.51 4.81 -24.22
CA ARG A 155 -12.76 4.46 -24.89
C ARG A 155 -12.70 4.74 -26.39
N ASN A 156 -12.28 5.95 -26.78
CA ASN A 156 -12.16 6.32 -28.19
C ASN A 156 -11.19 5.40 -28.95
N MET A 157 -10.08 5.01 -28.31
CA MET A 157 -9.11 4.06 -28.86
C MET A 157 -9.67 2.65 -29.05
N LEU A 158 -10.45 2.16 -28.09
CA LEU A 158 -11.09 0.84 -28.15
C LEU A 158 -12.21 0.79 -29.20
N GLU A 159 -13.03 1.84 -29.30
CA GLU A 159 -14.09 1.95 -30.31
C GLU A 159 -13.53 2.07 -31.75
N GLY A 160 -12.31 2.61 -31.91
CA GLY A 160 -11.63 2.76 -33.20
C GLY A 160 -11.12 1.46 -33.85
N GLY A 161 -11.23 0.30 -33.17
CA GLY A 161 -11.07 -1.06 -33.72
C GLY A 161 -9.67 -1.50 -34.17
N ARG A 162 -8.81 -0.61 -34.69
CA ARG A 162 -7.48 -0.94 -35.24
C ARG A 162 -6.33 -0.85 -34.25
N GLN A 163 -6.51 -0.18 -33.10
CA GLN A 163 -5.45 0.10 -32.11
C GLN A 163 -5.76 -0.43 -30.71
N SER A 164 -6.83 -1.23 -30.55
CA SER A 164 -7.22 -1.83 -29.26
C SER A 164 -6.18 -2.80 -28.68
N ARG A 165 -5.24 -3.29 -29.51
CA ARG A 165 -4.11 -4.15 -29.15
C ARG A 165 -2.76 -3.44 -29.10
N SER A 166 -2.76 -2.11 -29.03
CA SER A 166 -1.51 -1.35 -28.90
C SER A 166 -0.91 -1.55 -27.50
N ASP A 167 0.42 -1.64 -27.42
CA ASP A 167 1.17 -1.62 -26.16
C ASP A 167 0.79 -0.41 -25.27
N LEU A 168 0.40 0.72 -25.88
CA LEU A 168 -0.08 1.89 -25.17
C LEU A 168 -1.41 1.64 -24.43
N VAL A 169 -2.29 0.81 -24.99
CA VAL A 169 -3.56 0.42 -24.34
C VAL A 169 -3.25 -0.47 -23.14
N LEU A 170 -2.36 -1.46 -23.30
CA LEU A 170 -1.93 -2.34 -22.21
C LEU A 170 -1.29 -1.55 -21.07
N LEU A 171 -0.37 -0.63 -21.37
CA LEU A 171 0.27 0.23 -20.36
C LEU A 171 -0.72 1.17 -19.68
N THR A 172 -1.66 1.75 -20.43
CA THR A 172 -2.67 2.64 -19.86
C THR A 172 -3.60 1.87 -18.92
N MET A 173 -4.11 0.71 -19.35
CA MET A 173 -4.93 -0.14 -18.48
C MET A 173 -4.15 -0.62 -17.26
N SER A 174 -2.88 -0.99 -17.41
CA SER A 174 -2.00 -1.37 -16.29
C SER A 174 -1.77 -0.22 -15.30
N THR A 175 -1.70 1.02 -15.80
CA THR A 175 -1.59 2.23 -14.97
C THR A 175 -2.91 2.52 -14.25
N LEU A 176 -4.04 2.40 -14.96
CA LEU A 176 -5.38 2.52 -14.38
C LEU A 176 -5.65 1.45 -13.33
N LEU A 177 -5.13 0.24 -13.48
CA LEU A 177 -5.25 -0.82 -12.49
C LEU A 177 -4.68 -0.38 -11.13
N THR A 178 -3.45 0.16 -11.12
CA THR A 178 -2.85 0.69 -9.88
C THR A 178 -3.53 1.95 -9.39
N PHE A 179 -3.96 2.83 -10.30
CA PHE A 179 -4.72 4.01 -9.94
C PHE A 179 -6.01 3.63 -9.20
N ASN A 180 -6.86 2.79 -9.79
CA ASN A 180 -8.13 2.37 -9.20
C ASN A 180 -7.93 1.61 -7.88
N TYR A 181 -6.87 0.81 -7.78
CA TYR A 181 -6.50 0.17 -6.51
C TYR A 181 -6.23 1.19 -5.39
N MET A 182 -5.44 2.23 -5.68
CA MET A 182 -5.05 3.26 -4.72
C MET A 182 -6.24 4.10 -4.22
N ILE A 183 -7.20 4.40 -5.09
CA ILE A 183 -8.37 5.23 -4.74
C ILE A 183 -9.58 4.42 -4.26
N ASP A 184 -9.39 3.13 -4.01
CA ASP A 184 -10.44 2.21 -3.59
C ASP A 184 -11.64 2.10 -4.54
N ASP A 185 -11.39 2.14 -5.85
CA ASP A 185 -12.39 1.85 -6.88
C ASP A 185 -12.31 0.36 -7.27
N VAL A 186 -12.85 -0.49 -6.39
CA VAL A 186 -12.77 -1.97 -6.50
C VAL A 186 -13.42 -2.46 -7.79
N GLU A 187 -14.57 -1.90 -8.18
CA GLU A 187 -15.28 -2.30 -9.39
C GLU A 187 -14.44 -2.03 -10.64
N SER A 188 -13.92 -0.80 -10.79
CA SER A 188 -13.07 -0.46 -11.94
C SER A 188 -11.77 -1.26 -11.93
N PHE A 189 -11.19 -1.48 -10.75
CA PHE A 189 -10.01 -2.33 -10.58
C PHE A 189 -10.25 -3.74 -11.16
N GLU A 190 -11.34 -4.40 -10.77
CA GLU A 190 -11.66 -5.76 -11.22
C GLU A 190 -11.90 -5.82 -12.73
N VAL A 191 -12.63 -4.84 -13.28
CA VAL A 191 -12.90 -4.75 -14.71
C VAL A 191 -11.59 -4.63 -15.49
N HIS A 192 -10.69 -3.75 -15.07
CA HIS A 192 -9.39 -3.58 -15.73
C HIS A 192 -8.48 -4.79 -15.56
N LEU A 193 -8.49 -5.45 -14.40
CA LEU A 193 -7.70 -6.66 -14.17
C LEU A 193 -8.13 -7.77 -15.13
N ARG A 194 -9.43 -8.09 -15.18
CA ARG A 194 -9.98 -9.12 -16.08
C ARG A 194 -9.74 -8.77 -17.55
N ALA A 195 -9.88 -7.50 -17.93
CA ALA A 195 -9.61 -7.05 -19.29
C ALA A 195 -8.14 -7.27 -19.68
N LEU A 196 -7.21 -6.94 -18.79
CA LEU A 196 -5.78 -7.17 -19.01
C LEU A 196 -5.44 -8.65 -19.09
N GLU A 197 -5.99 -9.48 -18.19
CA GLU A 197 -5.81 -10.95 -18.24
C GLU A 197 -6.26 -11.52 -19.59
N ASN A 198 -7.45 -11.14 -20.06
CA ASN A 198 -7.99 -11.59 -21.34
C ASN A 198 -7.16 -11.09 -22.53
N MET A 199 -6.70 -9.84 -22.49
CA MET A 199 -5.83 -9.31 -23.55
C MET A 199 -4.51 -10.08 -23.59
N LEU A 200 -3.89 -10.33 -22.44
CA LEU A 200 -2.60 -11.03 -22.32
C LEU A 200 -2.64 -12.50 -22.77
N GLN A 201 -3.79 -13.17 -22.64
CA GLN A 201 -3.97 -14.56 -23.13
C GLN A 201 -3.80 -14.68 -24.66
N SER A 202 -4.04 -13.60 -25.40
CA SER A 202 -3.94 -13.60 -26.86
C SER A 202 -2.52 -13.35 -27.38
N TYR A 203 -1.55 -13.07 -26.50
CA TYR A 203 -0.15 -12.89 -26.85
C TYR A 203 0.63 -14.17 -26.67
N ASP A 204 1.59 -14.40 -27.56
CA ASP A 204 2.51 -15.53 -27.45
C ASP A 204 3.34 -15.37 -26.14
N PRO A 205 3.34 -16.37 -25.23
CA PRO A 205 4.18 -16.33 -24.04
C PRO A 205 5.67 -16.41 -24.38
N ASP A 206 6.05 -16.93 -25.54
CA ASP A 206 7.44 -17.12 -25.97
C ASP A 206 8.01 -15.90 -26.73
N GLU A 207 7.17 -14.91 -27.05
CA GLU A 207 7.60 -13.63 -27.62
C GLU A 207 8.21 -12.74 -26.52
N ASP A 208 9.53 -12.51 -26.60
CA ASP A 208 10.26 -11.69 -25.64
C ASP A 208 9.99 -10.18 -25.87
N ASN A 209 8.90 -9.70 -25.27
CA ASN A 209 8.54 -8.29 -25.25
C ASN A 209 8.60 -7.76 -23.81
N GLU A 210 9.59 -6.89 -23.53
CA GLU A 210 9.84 -6.30 -22.21
C GLU A 210 8.61 -5.58 -21.63
N LEU A 211 7.83 -4.89 -22.48
CA LEU A 211 6.63 -4.17 -22.08
C LEU A 211 5.51 -5.13 -21.68
N GLN A 212 5.28 -6.17 -22.47
CA GLN A 212 4.29 -7.19 -22.14
C GLN A 212 4.68 -7.96 -20.87
N ASN A 213 5.97 -8.26 -20.69
CA ASN A 213 6.48 -8.87 -19.46
C ASN A 213 6.28 -7.97 -18.25
N PHE A 214 6.49 -6.66 -18.39
CA PHE A 214 6.17 -5.67 -17.36
C PHE A 214 4.68 -5.67 -17.00
N VAL A 215 3.78 -5.68 -18.00
CA VAL A 215 2.33 -5.71 -17.76
C VAL A 215 1.88 -7.04 -17.15
N ARG A 216 2.38 -8.19 -17.64
CA ARG A 216 2.13 -9.53 -17.06
C ARG A 216 2.53 -9.57 -15.59
N GLY A 217 3.71 -9.05 -15.26
CA GLY A 217 4.19 -8.98 -13.90
C GLY A 217 3.28 -8.16 -12.97
N ARG A 218 2.77 -7.01 -13.44
CA ARG A 218 1.79 -6.21 -12.70
C ARG A 218 0.45 -6.92 -12.54
N VAL A 219 -0.07 -7.54 -13.61
CA VAL A 219 -1.32 -8.32 -13.55
C VAL A 219 -1.20 -9.46 -12.54
N LEU A 220 -0.09 -10.19 -12.53
CA LEU A 220 0.18 -11.23 -11.53
C LEU A 220 0.22 -10.67 -10.11
N ALA A 221 0.91 -9.55 -9.88
CA ALA A 221 0.99 -8.92 -8.55
C ALA A 221 -0.38 -8.43 -8.05
N PHE A 222 -1.17 -7.78 -8.91
CA PHE A 222 -2.52 -7.34 -8.55
C PHE A 222 -3.53 -8.47 -8.47
N GLY A 223 -3.34 -9.57 -9.19
CA GLY A 223 -4.13 -10.79 -9.04
C GLY A 223 -4.01 -11.40 -7.64
N VAL A 224 -2.82 -11.38 -7.06
CA VAL A 224 -2.63 -11.73 -5.64
C VAL A 224 -3.43 -10.79 -4.74
N LEU A 225 -3.41 -9.49 -4.99
CA LEU A 225 -4.18 -8.53 -4.18
C LEU A 225 -5.69 -8.69 -4.31
N ALA A 226 -6.19 -9.03 -5.50
CA ALA A 226 -7.61 -9.26 -5.73
C ALA A 226 -8.17 -10.35 -4.81
N SER A 227 -7.38 -11.39 -4.50
CA SER A 227 -7.78 -12.43 -3.55
C SER A 227 -8.09 -11.90 -2.14
N PHE A 228 -7.37 -10.87 -1.66
CA PHE A 228 -7.64 -10.25 -0.35
C PHE A 228 -8.95 -9.47 -0.34
N MET A 229 -9.31 -8.82 -1.46
CA MET A 229 -10.57 -8.10 -1.57
C MET A 229 -11.77 -9.06 -1.56
N HIS A 230 -11.58 -10.26 -2.11
CA HIS A 230 -12.61 -11.30 -2.15
C HIS A 230 -12.58 -12.27 -0.95
N ALA A 231 -11.65 -12.12 0.00
CA ALA A 231 -11.48 -13.06 1.11
C ALA A 231 -12.74 -13.23 1.99
N HIS A 232 -13.61 -12.21 2.03
CA HIS A 232 -14.88 -12.23 2.75
C HIS A 232 -16.04 -12.83 1.94
N GLN A 233 -15.84 -13.19 0.67
CA GLN A 233 -16.90 -13.77 -0.15
C GLN A 233 -17.09 -15.27 0.15
N PRO A 234 -18.34 -15.74 0.29
CA PRO A 234 -18.64 -17.16 0.53
C PRO A 234 -18.06 -18.10 -0.53
N SER A 235 -17.93 -17.61 -1.76
CA SER A 235 -17.33 -18.33 -2.90
C SER A 235 -15.83 -18.57 -2.75
N TYR A 236 -15.14 -17.86 -1.85
CA TYR A 236 -13.73 -18.09 -1.53
C TYR A 236 -13.58 -19.24 -0.52
N ALA A 237 -14.48 -19.30 0.48
CA ALA A 237 -14.53 -20.38 1.47
C ALA A 237 -14.85 -21.74 0.83
N THR A 238 -15.63 -21.78 -0.27
CA THR A 238 -15.92 -23.03 -0.99
C THR A 238 -14.74 -23.56 -1.82
N ARG A 239 -13.71 -22.74 -2.12
CA ARG A 239 -12.50 -23.17 -2.86
C ARG A 239 -11.51 -23.96 -2.03
N ILE A 240 -11.69 -24.01 -0.70
CA ILE A 240 -10.99 -24.94 0.19
C ILE A 240 -11.26 -26.41 -0.23
N ASN A 241 -12.32 -26.65 -1.01
CA ASN A 241 -12.68 -27.97 -1.55
C ASN A 241 -12.22 -28.20 -3.01
N GLU A 242 -11.46 -27.29 -3.64
CA GLU A 242 -10.95 -27.49 -5.01
C GLU A 242 -9.87 -28.59 -5.04
N PRO A 243 -9.83 -29.43 -6.09
CA PRO A 243 -8.84 -30.49 -6.22
C PRO A 243 -7.42 -29.90 -6.25
N GLY A 244 -6.63 -30.20 -5.23
CA GLY A 244 -5.29 -29.63 -5.01
C GLY A 244 -5.16 -28.84 -3.70
N HIS A 245 -6.29 -28.44 -3.09
CA HIS A 245 -6.32 -27.90 -1.74
C HIS A 245 -6.25 -29.05 -0.72
N ARG A 246 -5.21 -29.06 0.13
CA ARG A 246 -4.92 -30.19 1.04
C ARG A 246 -5.21 -29.91 2.52
N ILE A 247 -5.56 -28.68 2.90
CA ILE A 247 -5.74 -28.31 4.31
C ILE A 247 -7.22 -28.01 4.56
N SER A 248 -8.01 -29.06 4.72
CA SER A 248 -9.42 -28.97 5.11
C SER A 248 -9.66 -29.40 6.56
N ILE A 249 -8.71 -30.13 7.15
CA ILE A 249 -8.76 -30.63 8.52
C ILE A 249 -7.38 -30.39 9.15
N LEU A 250 -7.36 -29.85 10.38
CA LEU A 250 -6.15 -29.61 11.15
C LEU A 250 -5.93 -30.76 12.12
N THR A 251 -4.83 -31.48 11.93
CA THR A 251 -4.43 -32.62 12.76
C THR A 251 -3.31 -32.21 13.70
N TYR A 252 -3.56 -32.25 15.01
CA TYR A 252 -2.56 -31.90 16.01
C TYR A 252 -1.73 -33.11 16.44
N PRO A 253 -0.40 -32.97 16.57
CA PRO A 253 0.46 -34.10 16.80
C PRO A 253 0.38 -34.61 18.26
N GLY A 254 0.23 -35.92 18.41
CA GLY A 254 0.34 -36.63 19.68
C GLY A 254 1.77 -37.10 19.99
N HIS A 255 1.97 -37.65 21.19
CA HIS A 255 3.21 -38.37 21.53
C HIS A 255 2.96 -39.89 21.61
N PRO A 256 3.95 -40.72 21.20
CA PRO A 256 5.21 -40.33 20.55
C PRO A 256 5.00 -39.75 19.14
N PHE A 257 5.94 -38.93 18.65
CA PHE A 257 5.84 -38.36 17.31
C PHE A 257 6.06 -39.46 16.24
N PRO A 258 5.24 -39.51 15.19
CA PRO A 258 5.48 -40.40 14.05
C PRO A 258 6.82 -40.09 13.37
N PRO A 259 7.56 -41.09 12.84
CA PRO A 259 8.83 -40.88 12.15
C PRO A 259 8.75 -39.85 11.02
N ASP A 260 7.69 -39.91 10.20
CA ASP A 260 7.47 -38.99 9.08
C ASP A 260 7.34 -37.53 9.54
N LEU A 261 6.68 -37.32 10.70
CA LEU A 261 6.56 -35.99 11.29
C LEU A 261 7.91 -35.48 11.79
N CYS A 262 8.72 -36.34 12.40
CA CYS A 262 10.08 -35.97 12.81
C CYS A 262 10.94 -35.56 11.61
N GLU A 263 10.79 -36.24 10.47
CA GLU A 263 11.48 -35.87 9.22
C GLU A 263 11.05 -34.49 8.72
N LEU A 264 9.75 -34.18 8.77
CA LEU A 264 9.25 -32.85 8.42
C LEU A 264 9.80 -31.76 9.36
N ILE A 265 9.75 -31.99 10.67
CA ILE A 265 10.24 -31.03 11.67
C ILE A 265 11.74 -30.76 11.47
N ALA A 266 12.52 -31.78 11.11
CA ALA A 266 13.96 -31.65 10.87
C ALA A 266 14.31 -30.75 9.66
N LYS A 267 13.36 -30.51 8.74
CA LYS A 267 13.54 -29.62 7.58
C LYS A 267 13.22 -28.15 7.89
N LEU A 268 12.64 -27.86 9.06
CA LEU A 268 12.28 -26.50 9.45
C LEU A 268 13.48 -25.72 10.01
N PRO A 269 13.48 -24.38 9.89
CA PRO A 269 14.35 -23.52 10.69
C PRO A 269 14.19 -23.80 12.18
N GLU A 270 15.29 -23.72 12.95
CA GLU A 270 15.35 -24.08 14.39
C GLU A 270 14.15 -23.52 15.18
N GLY A 271 13.82 -22.23 14.98
CA GLY A 271 12.73 -21.57 15.67
C GLY A 271 11.36 -22.17 15.36
N PHE A 272 11.08 -22.53 14.10
CA PHE A 272 9.82 -23.18 13.73
C PHE A 272 9.79 -24.65 14.13
N ALA A 273 10.93 -25.35 14.12
CA ALA A 273 11.04 -26.71 14.63
C ALA A 273 10.65 -26.78 16.12
N GLU A 274 11.15 -25.84 16.94
CA GLU A 274 10.82 -25.75 18.37
C GLU A 274 9.34 -25.44 18.61
N VAL A 275 8.72 -24.62 17.75
CA VAL A 275 7.28 -24.37 17.79
C VAL A 275 6.50 -25.65 17.43
N ALA A 276 6.93 -26.40 16.41
CA ALA A 276 6.31 -27.68 16.05
C ALA A 276 6.38 -28.71 17.18
N LEU A 277 7.54 -28.83 17.83
CA LEU A 277 7.74 -29.73 18.97
C LEU A 277 6.89 -29.37 20.19
N SER A 278 6.45 -28.11 20.30
CA SER A 278 5.53 -27.68 21.36
C SER A 278 4.09 -28.21 21.21
N ARG A 279 3.77 -28.86 20.07
CA ARG A 279 2.44 -29.41 19.72
C ARG A 279 1.31 -28.37 19.63
N ASN A 280 1.66 -27.09 19.45
CA ASN A 280 0.69 -25.99 19.31
C ASN A 280 0.36 -25.65 17.86
N ILE A 281 0.87 -26.42 16.89
CA ILE A 281 0.57 -26.24 15.47
C ILE A 281 0.24 -27.58 14.82
N ALA A 282 -0.68 -27.56 13.86
CA ALA A 282 -1.14 -28.72 13.12
C ALA A 282 -0.07 -29.27 12.15
N ILE A 283 -0.14 -30.56 11.87
CA ILE A 283 0.77 -31.28 10.96
C ILE A 283 0.71 -30.67 9.54
N GLU A 284 -0.47 -30.28 9.10
CA GLU A 284 -0.69 -29.65 7.80
C GLU A 284 0.01 -28.28 7.72
N PHE A 285 0.00 -27.53 8.83
CA PHE A 285 0.70 -26.25 8.91
C PHE A 285 2.23 -26.44 8.98
N ILE A 286 2.72 -27.47 9.69
CA ILE A 286 4.13 -27.89 9.67
C ILE A 286 4.56 -28.21 8.22
N SER A 287 3.78 -29.00 7.49
CA SER A 287 4.08 -29.33 6.10
C SER A 287 4.09 -28.10 5.20
N PHE A 288 3.17 -27.15 5.41
CA PHE A 288 3.18 -25.87 4.71
C PHE A 288 4.48 -25.08 5.00
N LEU A 289 4.89 -24.99 6.27
CA LEU A 289 6.12 -24.29 6.67
C LEU A 289 7.36 -24.90 6.02
N VAL A 290 7.44 -26.22 5.86
CA VAL A 290 8.56 -26.88 5.15
C VAL A 290 8.63 -26.41 3.70
N ARG A 291 7.52 -26.44 2.96
CA ARG A 291 7.48 -25.96 1.57
C ARG A 291 7.81 -24.48 1.46
N LEU A 292 7.37 -23.68 2.43
CA LEU A 292 7.69 -22.26 2.47
C LEU A 292 9.17 -22.01 2.79
N THR A 293 9.79 -22.85 3.64
CA THR A 293 11.22 -22.81 3.93
C THR A 293 12.03 -22.97 2.64
N GLU A 294 11.71 -24.00 1.85
CA GLU A 294 12.38 -24.26 0.56
C GLU A 294 12.24 -23.07 -0.41
N LEU A 295 11.07 -22.43 -0.44
CA LEU A 295 10.81 -21.26 -1.28
C LEU A 295 11.61 -20.04 -0.81
N VAL A 296 11.66 -19.76 0.51
CA VAL A 296 12.40 -18.63 1.08
C VAL A 296 13.91 -18.80 0.89
N ASP A 297 14.43 -20.00 1.13
CA ASP A 297 15.83 -20.34 0.89
C ASP A 297 16.23 -20.13 -0.57
N ARG A 298 15.33 -20.45 -1.51
CA ARG A 298 15.57 -20.19 -2.92
C ARG A 298 15.68 -18.69 -3.21
N PHE A 299 14.80 -17.85 -2.65
CA PHE A 299 14.91 -16.39 -2.82
C PHE A 299 16.22 -15.85 -2.26
N ALA A 300 16.66 -16.36 -1.11
CA ALA A 300 17.95 -16.01 -0.54
C ALA A 300 19.11 -16.39 -1.49
N ARG A 301 19.11 -17.61 -2.04
CA ARG A 301 20.19 -18.12 -2.94
C ARG A 301 20.13 -17.54 -4.35
N ALA A 302 18.96 -17.17 -4.86
CA ALA A 302 18.80 -16.58 -6.20
C ALA A 302 19.52 -15.22 -6.32
N THR A 303 19.79 -14.57 -5.20
CA THR A 303 20.59 -13.33 -5.14
C THR A 303 22.08 -13.58 -5.50
N ASP A 304 22.59 -14.81 -5.41
CA ASP A 304 24.01 -15.15 -5.55
C ASP A 304 24.45 -15.73 -6.92
N GLN A 305 23.57 -15.75 -7.92
CA GLN A 305 23.80 -16.25 -9.30
C GLN A 305 24.19 -17.75 -9.47
N ARG A 306 23.62 -18.33 -10.54
CA ARG A 306 24.00 -19.58 -11.24
C ARG A 306 23.84 -20.90 -10.46
N MET A 307 22.60 -21.31 -10.19
CA MET A 307 22.31 -22.75 -10.13
C MET A 307 20.94 -23.07 -10.73
N SER A 308 20.92 -24.04 -11.65
CA SER A 308 19.71 -24.68 -12.18
C SER A 308 19.12 -25.60 -11.11
N THR A 309 18.57 -25.03 -10.05
CA THR A 309 17.78 -25.79 -9.09
C THR A 309 16.40 -26.10 -9.68
N PRO A 310 15.80 -27.28 -9.40
CA PRO A 310 14.43 -27.60 -9.81
C PRO A 310 13.47 -26.46 -9.46
N ARG A 311 12.47 -26.17 -10.30
CA ARG A 311 11.43 -25.18 -9.96
C ARG A 311 10.75 -25.61 -8.65
N PRO A 312 10.48 -24.69 -7.71
CA PRO A 312 9.86 -25.09 -6.46
C PRO A 312 8.43 -25.52 -6.77
N GLU A 313 7.91 -26.48 -6.01
CA GLU A 313 6.51 -26.89 -6.16
C GLU A 313 5.53 -25.75 -5.83
N MET A 314 5.94 -24.83 -4.96
CA MET A 314 5.13 -23.70 -4.50
C MET A 314 5.70 -22.36 -5.00
N THR A 315 4.84 -21.49 -5.53
CA THR A 315 5.16 -20.09 -5.84
C THR A 315 4.79 -19.17 -4.67
N MET A 316 5.33 -17.95 -4.62
CA MET A 316 4.99 -16.99 -3.57
C MET A 316 3.50 -16.63 -3.60
N GLN A 317 2.94 -16.48 -4.79
CA GLN A 317 1.51 -16.24 -4.98
C GLN A 317 0.67 -17.38 -4.42
N ARG A 318 1.09 -18.64 -4.67
CA ARG A 318 0.42 -19.81 -4.11
C ARG A 318 0.54 -19.88 -2.59
N ALA A 319 1.70 -19.52 -2.04
CA ALA A 319 1.90 -19.47 -0.59
C ALA A 319 0.98 -18.43 0.08
N ILE A 320 0.85 -17.23 -0.51
CA ILE A 320 -0.07 -16.19 -0.04
C ILE A 320 -1.52 -16.69 -0.09
N TYR A 321 -1.90 -17.33 -1.20
CA TYR A 321 -3.23 -17.91 -1.37
C TYR A 321 -3.53 -19.00 -0.32
N ASP A 322 -2.63 -19.96 -0.14
CA ASP A 322 -2.79 -21.04 0.83
C ASP A 322 -2.86 -20.50 2.28
N LEU A 323 -2.10 -19.45 2.59
CA LEU A 323 -2.18 -18.77 3.90
C LEU A 323 -3.51 -18.06 4.13
N GLN A 324 -4.10 -17.46 3.10
CA GLN A 324 -5.44 -16.88 3.21
C GLN A 324 -6.49 -17.97 3.46
N CYS A 325 -6.38 -19.10 2.76
CA CYS A 325 -7.27 -20.23 3.01
C CYS A 325 -7.09 -20.81 4.41
N LEU A 326 -5.84 -20.94 4.89
CA LEU A 326 -5.54 -21.31 6.27
C LEU A 326 -6.16 -20.34 7.28
N SER A 327 -6.13 -19.03 7.01
CA SER A 327 -6.70 -18.01 7.90
C SER A 327 -8.22 -18.11 8.05
N ALA A 328 -8.90 -18.79 7.13
CA ALA A 328 -10.34 -19.05 7.19
C ALA A 328 -10.71 -20.29 8.03
N LEU A 329 -9.72 -21.09 8.44
CA LEU A 329 -9.93 -22.26 9.31
C LEU A 329 -10.02 -21.84 10.79
N PRO A 330 -10.63 -22.66 11.66
CA PRO A 330 -10.62 -22.43 13.10
C PRO A 330 -9.22 -22.71 13.68
N LEU A 331 -8.33 -21.73 13.52
CA LEU A 331 -6.96 -21.78 14.02
C LEU A 331 -6.92 -21.54 15.53
N ASN A 332 -5.96 -22.18 16.20
CA ASN A 332 -5.65 -21.76 17.57
C ASN A 332 -4.88 -20.42 17.56
N GLN A 333 -4.73 -19.80 18.73
CA GLN A 333 -4.13 -18.47 18.83
C GLN A 333 -2.71 -18.39 18.27
N ILE A 334 -1.86 -19.40 18.51
CA ILE A 334 -0.48 -19.42 18.00
C ILE A 334 -0.48 -19.51 16.48
N GLU A 335 -1.27 -20.41 15.91
CA GLU A 335 -1.42 -20.56 14.47
C GLU A 335 -1.96 -19.30 13.81
N ALA A 336 -2.99 -18.68 14.39
CA ALA A 336 -3.58 -17.44 13.86
C ALA A 336 -2.53 -16.32 13.78
N GLN A 337 -1.73 -16.13 14.84
CA GLN A 337 -0.67 -15.12 14.83
C GLN A 337 0.47 -15.47 13.87
N MET A 338 0.81 -16.75 13.71
CA MET A 338 1.80 -17.18 12.72
C MET A 338 1.29 -16.97 11.29
N VAL A 339 0.04 -17.33 10.99
CA VAL A 339 -0.54 -17.15 9.65
C VAL A 339 -0.59 -15.67 9.25
N ARG A 340 -1.02 -14.79 10.17
CA ARG A 340 -0.97 -13.33 9.98
C ARG A 340 0.44 -12.83 9.66
N ALA A 341 1.43 -13.27 10.44
CA ALA A 341 2.81 -12.88 10.22
C ALA A 341 3.42 -13.44 8.94
N LEU A 342 3.09 -14.69 8.58
CA LEU A 342 3.53 -15.31 7.34
C LEU A 342 2.90 -14.63 6.13
N LEU A 343 1.62 -14.21 6.21
CA LEU A 343 0.99 -13.40 5.16
C LEU A 343 1.73 -12.07 4.98
N ALA A 344 1.96 -11.34 6.07
CA ALA A 344 2.71 -10.10 6.05
C ALA A 344 4.13 -10.27 5.51
N PHE A 345 4.83 -11.32 5.95
CA PHE A 345 6.18 -11.67 5.49
C PHE A 345 6.20 -11.99 4.00
N CYS A 346 5.31 -12.87 3.52
CA CYS A 346 5.23 -13.27 2.13
C CYS A 346 4.87 -12.09 1.22
N LEU A 347 3.93 -11.23 1.64
CA LEU A 347 3.59 -10.01 0.92
C LEU A 347 4.77 -9.04 0.84
N HIS A 348 5.46 -8.79 1.95
CA HIS A 348 6.62 -7.91 1.99
C HIS A 348 7.75 -8.46 1.11
N LEU A 349 8.10 -9.74 1.27
CA LEU A 349 9.12 -10.39 0.44
C LEU A 349 8.74 -10.37 -1.04
N TYR A 350 7.47 -10.63 -1.38
CA TYR A 350 6.97 -10.54 -2.75
C TYR A 350 7.15 -9.14 -3.34
N ASN A 351 6.85 -8.10 -2.57
CA ASN A 351 7.04 -6.69 -2.96
C ASN A 351 8.51 -6.38 -3.25
N GLU A 352 9.43 -6.94 -2.46
CA GLU A 352 10.88 -6.72 -2.57
C GLU A 352 11.51 -7.46 -3.75
N VAL A 353 11.00 -8.62 -4.12
CA VAL A 353 11.62 -9.50 -5.14
C VAL A 353 10.92 -9.48 -6.50
N SER A 354 9.67 -9.01 -6.56
CA SER A 354 8.84 -9.06 -7.77
C SER A 354 8.43 -7.66 -8.24
N PHE A 355 7.26 -7.18 -7.83
CA PHE A 355 6.70 -5.90 -8.23
C PHE A 355 6.22 -5.16 -7.00
N HIS A 356 6.65 -3.91 -6.88
CA HIS A 356 6.19 -3.05 -5.81
C HIS A 356 4.74 -2.61 -6.09
N ILE A 357 3.84 -2.99 -5.18
CA ILE A 357 2.43 -2.63 -5.14
C ILE A 357 2.13 -2.03 -3.76
N PRO A 358 1.14 -1.13 -3.63
CA PRO A 358 0.74 -0.62 -2.32
C PRO A 358 0.10 -1.76 -1.51
N LEU A 359 0.61 -2.05 -0.31
CA LEU A 359 0.14 -3.16 0.53
C LEU A 359 -0.60 -2.71 1.79
N ALA A 360 -0.81 -1.42 2.04
CA ALA A 360 -1.46 -0.99 3.28
C ALA A 360 -2.87 -1.59 3.43
N ARG A 361 -3.62 -1.73 2.33
CA ARG A 361 -4.96 -2.31 2.36
C ARG A 361 -5.02 -3.77 2.84
N PRO A 362 -4.28 -4.74 2.26
CA PRO A 362 -4.28 -6.12 2.75
C PRO A 362 -3.59 -6.25 4.13
N LEU A 363 -2.63 -5.38 4.46
CA LEU A 363 -1.91 -5.46 5.74
C LEU A 363 -2.72 -4.87 6.91
N ARG A 364 -3.65 -3.94 6.66
CA ARG A 364 -4.45 -3.29 7.71
C ARG A 364 -5.24 -4.29 8.59
N PRO A 365 -6.08 -5.18 8.05
CA PRO A 365 -6.78 -6.15 8.89
C PRO A 365 -5.81 -7.14 9.57
N ILE A 366 -4.63 -7.39 8.99
CA ILE A 366 -3.60 -8.25 9.58
C ILE A 366 -3.01 -7.59 10.84
N ILE A 367 -2.63 -6.31 10.77
CA ILE A 367 -2.05 -5.58 11.90
C ILE A 367 -3.08 -5.30 12.99
N GLU A 368 -4.30 -4.93 12.62
CA GLU A 368 -5.40 -4.69 13.56
C GLU A 368 -5.74 -5.97 14.33
N GLY A 369 -6.01 -7.07 13.62
CA GLY A 369 -6.30 -8.36 14.27
C GLY A 369 -5.11 -8.90 15.08
N PHE A 370 -3.87 -8.67 14.64
CA PHE A 370 -2.70 -9.04 15.43
C PHE A 370 -2.58 -8.24 16.73
N ASN A 371 -2.82 -6.92 16.69
CA ASN A 371 -2.74 -6.08 17.89
C ASN A 371 -3.89 -6.33 18.87
N GLU A 372 -5.09 -6.66 18.36
CA GLU A 372 -6.28 -6.88 19.19
C GLU A 372 -6.32 -8.27 19.84
N GLU A 373 -5.91 -9.32 19.11
CA GLU A 373 -6.13 -10.71 19.54
C GLU A 373 -4.87 -11.41 20.09
N THR A 374 -3.74 -10.72 20.15
CA THR A 374 -2.48 -11.35 20.59
C THR A 374 -2.36 -11.39 22.10
N GLU A 375 -2.24 -12.61 22.64
CA GLU A 375 -1.76 -12.84 23.99
C GLU A 375 -0.30 -13.30 24.00
N THR A 376 0.43 -12.94 25.04
CA THR A 376 1.83 -13.37 25.19
C THR A 376 1.90 -14.79 25.75
N PRO A 377 2.41 -15.78 24.99
CA PRO A 377 2.46 -17.17 25.44
C PRO A 377 3.45 -17.36 26.59
N ARG A 378 3.26 -18.42 27.39
CA ARG A 378 4.19 -18.75 28.49
C ARG A 378 5.49 -19.40 28.01
N HIS A 379 5.42 -20.24 26.98
CA HIS A 379 6.56 -21.01 26.50
C HIS A 379 7.61 -20.09 25.85
N PRO A 380 8.91 -20.18 26.20
CA PRO A 380 9.94 -19.26 25.70
C PRO A 380 10.05 -19.22 24.17
N TRP A 381 9.99 -20.37 23.50
CA TRP A 381 10.05 -20.42 22.04
C TRP A 381 8.82 -19.84 21.36
N LEU A 382 7.63 -19.97 21.98
CA LEU A 382 6.43 -19.32 21.46
C LEU A 382 6.53 -17.79 21.58
N ARG A 383 7.16 -17.26 22.64
CA ARG A 383 7.43 -15.81 22.75
C ARG A 383 8.41 -15.32 21.70
N ARG A 384 9.46 -16.09 21.41
CA ARG A 384 10.43 -15.77 20.35
C ARG A 384 9.78 -15.81 18.96
N CYS A 385 8.93 -16.81 18.71
CA CYS A 385 8.12 -16.88 17.51
C CYS A 385 7.18 -15.66 17.41
N LEU A 386 6.49 -15.29 18.49
CA LEU A 386 5.63 -14.10 18.50
C LEU A 386 6.42 -12.81 18.27
N LEU A 387 7.64 -12.70 18.79
CA LEU A 387 8.53 -11.58 18.51
C LEU A 387 8.90 -11.52 17.02
N TRP A 388 9.21 -12.68 16.40
CA TRP A 388 9.41 -12.75 14.95
C TRP A 388 8.15 -12.34 14.18
N CYS A 389 6.98 -12.83 14.59
CA CYS A 389 5.69 -12.45 14.00
C CYS A 389 5.46 -10.94 14.04
N SER A 390 5.67 -10.33 15.22
CA SER A 390 5.49 -8.89 15.42
C SER A 390 6.45 -8.05 14.57
N MET A 391 7.69 -8.52 14.37
CA MET A 391 8.67 -7.85 13.51
C MET A 391 8.27 -7.94 12.03
N ALA A 392 7.88 -9.12 11.57
CA ALA A 392 7.46 -9.33 10.19
C ALA A 392 6.26 -8.44 9.82
N ILE A 393 5.25 -8.37 10.69
CA ILE A 393 4.06 -7.54 10.52
C ILE A 393 4.43 -6.06 10.55
N ALA A 394 5.09 -5.61 11.62
CA ALA A 394 5.44 -4.19 11.80
C ALA A 394 6.31 -3.67 10.65
N SER A 395 7.32 -4.43 10.26
CA SER A 395 8.19 -4.06 9.15
C SER A 395 7.47 -4.06 7.81
N SER A 396 6.55 -5.01 7.57
CA SER A 396 5.74 -5.01 6.34
C SER A 396 4.89 -3.76 6.22
N TRP A 397 4.31 -3.29 7.33
CA TRP A 397 3.50 -2.07 7.38
C TRP A 397 4.35 -0.81 7.21
N ASP A 398 5.43 -0.69 8.00
CA ASP A 398 6.30 0.50 7.99
C ASP A 398 7.03 0.71 6.66
N ALA A 399 7.16 -0.34 5.84
CA ALA A 399 7.71 -0.26 4.49
C ALA A 399 6.74 0.35 3.46
N GLN A 400 5.43 0.44 3.77
CA GLN A 400 4.44 0.87 2.79
C GLN A 400 4.35 2.40 2.66
N ILE A 401 4.25 2.85 1.41
CA ILE A 401 4.14 4.29 1.07
C ILE A 401 2.75 4.85 1.43
N ASP A 402 1.74 3.99 1.36
CA ASP A 402 0.33 4.28 1.62
C ASP A 402 -0.09 3.96 3.07
N ALA A 403 0.83 3.50 3.92
CA ALA A 403 0.54 3.25 5.33
C ALA A 403 0.54 4.54 6.17
N SER A 404 -0.47 4.66 7.03
CA SER A 404 -0.45 5.65 8.11
C SER A 404 0.52 5.23 9.22
N PRO A 405 1.12 6.16 9.97
CA PRO A 405 1.90 5.82 11.15
C PRO A 405 1.04 5.01 12.14
N GLU A 406 1.45 3.78 12.44
CA GLU A 406 0.68 2.86 13.29
C GLU A 406 1.45 2.52 14.57
N ARG A 407 0.73 2.12 15.62
CA ARG A 407 1.36 1.63 16.85
C ARG A 407 1.48 0.11 16.80
N HIS A 408 2.73 -0.37 16.80
CA HIS A 408 3.04 -1.80 16.88
C HIS A 408 3.01 -2.28 18.34
N VAL A 409 1.83 -2.32 18.95
CA VAL A 409 1.64 -2.54 20.40
C VAL A 409 2.31 -3.83 20.88
N VAL A 410 2.10 -4.92 20.15
CA VAL A 410 2.69 -6.23 20.48
C VAL A 410 4.22 -6.19 20.40
N LEU A 411 4.78 -5.60 19.33
CA LEU A 411 6.24 -5.47 19.17
C LEU A 411 6.84 -4.63 20.29
N ASP A 412 6.25 -3.47 20.59
CA ASP A 412 6.72 -2.56 21.62
C ASP A 412 6.71 -3.24 23.01
N GLY A 413 5.68 -4.06 23.29
CA GLY A 413 5.56 -4.88 24.49
C GLY A 413 6.61 -5.99 24.58
N LEU A 414 6.84 -6.73 23.50
CA LEU A 414 7.81 -7.83 23.46
C LEU A 414 9.25 -7.32 23.55
N ILE A 415 9.57 -6.17 22.95
CA ILE A 415 10.89 -5.53 23.11
C ILE A 415 11.13 -5.11 24.56
N ALA A 416 10.08 -4.70 25.28
CA ALA A 416 10.19 -4.42 26.70
C ALA A 416 10.42 -5.73 27.51
N LEU A 417 9.75 -6.81 27.14
CA LEU A 417 9.75 -8.04 27.92
C LEU A 417 11.01 -8.89 27.74
N LEU A 418 11.50 -9.03 26.51
CA LEU A 418 12.51 -10.02 26.14
C LEU A 418 13.94 -9.44 26.20
N GLU A 419 14.87 -10.22 26.74
CA GLU A 419 16.26 -9.79 26.86
C GLU A 419 16.98 -9.78 25.51
N GLU A 420 16.62 -10.73 24.64
CA GLU A 420 17.18 -10.87 23.30
C GLU A 420 16.88 -9.64 22.41
N ALA A 421 15.82 -8.89 22.74
CA ALA A 421 15.38 -7.71 22.00
C ALA A 421 16.12 -6.42 22.40
N ARG A 422 17.04 -6.47 23.38
CA ARG A 422 17.76 -5.28 23.90
C ARG A 422 18.86 -4.75 23.00
N SER A 423 19.35 -5.57 22.07
CA SER A 423 20.37 -5.19 21.10
C SER A 423 20.01 -5.75 19.72
N TRP A 424 20.36 -5.01 18.66
CA TRP A 424 20.10 -5.45 17.30
C TRP A 424 20.81 -6.77 16.98
N GLU A 425 22.07 -6.93 17.41
CA GLU A 425 22.84 -8.14 17.13
C GLU A 425 22.19 -9.40 17.74
N SER A 426 21.70 -9.30 18.97
CA SER A 426 20.96 -10.40 19.62
C SER A 426 19.61 -10.64 18.95
N MET A 427 18.91 -9.57 18.57
CA MET A 427 17.63 -9.65 17.87
C MET A 427 17.80 -10.33 16.52
N GLN A 428 18.78 -9.91 15.71
CA GLN A 428 19.13 -10.47 14.42
C GLN A 428 19.50 -11.96 14.53
N ARG A 429 20.35 -12.34 15.50
CA ARG A 429 20.69 -13.75 15.74
C ARG A 429 19.47 -14.59 16.09
N MET A 430 18.52 -14.03 16.84
CA MET A 430 17.29 -14.73 17.20
C MET A 430 16.30 -14.82 16.02
N MET A 431 16.12 -13.74 15.28
CA MET A 431 15.31 -13.70 14.05
C MET A 431 15.82 -14.68 12.99
N GLY A 432 17.14 -14.84 12.87
CA GLY A 432 17.78 -15.79 11.96
C GLY A 432 17.47 -17.26 12.25
N LYS A 433 16.83 -17.59 13.38
CA LYS A 433 16.32 -18.94 13.68
C LYS A 433 14.98 -19.24 13.00
N PHE A 434 14.32 -18.23 12.46
CA PHE A 434 13.05 -18.32 11.72
C PHE A 434 13.32 -17.96 10.25
N PHE A 435 12.28 -17.59 9.50
CA PHE A 435 12.50 -17.06 8.14
C PHE A 435 13.22 -15.73 8.19
N TRP A 436 14.30 -15.65 7.41
CA TRP A 436 15.17 -14.49 7.33
C TRP A 436 15.54 -14.26 5.86
N HIS A 437 15.51 -12.99 5.43
CA HIS A 437 15.94 -12.61 4.10
C HIS A 437 16.74 -11.31 4.17
N GLY A 438 17.92 -11.28 3.53
CA GLY A 438 18.85 -10.15 3.64
C GLY A 438 18.24 -8.80 3.26
N ARG A 439 17.39 -8.74 2.23
CA ARG A 439 16.69 -7.50 1.82
C ARG A 439 15.75 -6.94 2.89
N LEU A 440 15.21 -7.79 3.75
CA LEU A 440 14.31 -7.37 4.82
C LEU A 440 15.08 -6.95 6.07
N ALA A 441 16.33 -7.36 6.22
CA ALA A 441 17.15 -7.10 7.40
C ALA A 441 17.28 -5.60 7.72
N ASP A 442 17.50 -4.77 6.71
CA ASP A 442 17.62 -3.32 6.85
C ASP A 442 16.29 -2.70 7.33
N HIS A 443 15.17 -3.13 6.74
CA HIS A 443 13.84 -2.70 7.18
C HIS A 443 13.54 -3.14 8.63
N TRP A 444 13.99 -4.35 9.00
CA TRP A 444 13.80 -4.89 10.35
C TRP A 444 14.65 -4.16 11.37
N GLU A 445 15.88 -3.74 11.03
CA GLU A 445 16.70 -2.91 11.92
C GLU A 445 16.05 -1.56 12.18
N VAL A 446 15.57 -0.90 11.12
CA VAL A 446 14.89 0.40 11.23
C VAL A 446 13.63 0.27 12.09
N CYS A 447 12.81 -0.75 11.85
CA CYS A 447 11.60 -1.02 12.63
C CYS A 447 11.93 -1.32 14.11
N TRP A 448 12.92 -2.18 14.37
CA TRP A 448 13.41 -2.48 15.73
C TRP A 448 13.90 -1.22 16.44
N ARG A 449 14.71 -0.38 15.78
CA ARG A 449 15.21 0.87 16.36
C ARG A 449 14.04 1.77 16.77
N ALA A 450 13.07 1.96 15.88
CA ALA A 450 11.90 2.78 16.16
C ALA A 450 11.12 2.27 17.39
N ALA A 451 10.86 0.96 17.45
CA ALA A 451 10.17 0.31 18.56
C ALA A 451 10.97 0.36 19.87
N PHE A 452 12.28 0.12 19.82
CA PHE A 452 13.18 0.24 20.97
C PHE A 452 13.20 1.67 21.54
N PHE A 453 13.25 2.69 20.68
CA PHE A 453 13.16 4.10 21.11
C PHE A 453 11.83 4.42 21.78
N ARG A 454 10.69 3.93 21.24
CA ARG A 454 9.36 4.09 21.85
C ARG A 454 9.29 3.44 23.23
N SER A 455 9.72 2.17 23.34
CA SER A 455 9.73 1.42 24.60
C SER A 455 10.59 2.10 25.68
N ARG A 456 11.76 2.64 25.31
CA ARG A 456 12.61 3.42 26.23
C ARG A 456 11.97 4.71 26.72
N ARG A 457 11.25 5.43 25.86
CA ARG A 457 10.53 6.66 26.25
C ARG A 457 9.40 6.36 27.23
N TYR A 458 8.65 5.29 26.99
CA TYR A 458 7.58 4.84 27.89
C TYR A 458 8.10 4.51 29.29
N ARG A 459 9.22 3.76 29.38
CA ARG A 459 9.86 3.45 30.68
C ARG A 459 10.37 4.68 31.44
N ARG A 460 10.70 5.76 30.75
CA ARG A 460 11.18 7.01 31.36
C ARG A 460 10.06 7.98 31.73
N GLY A 461 8.78 7.55 31.64
CA GLY A 461 7.62 8.37 32.01
C GLY A 461 7.34 9.55 31.07
N ALA A 462 7.97 9.59 29.88
CA ALA A 462 7.97 10.76 29.00
C ALA A 462 6.74 10.85 28.06
N SER A 463 5.65 10.13 28.34
CA SER A 463 4.49 10.05 27.43
C SER A 463 3.14 10.06 28.14
N GLN A 464 2.94 11.02 29.05
CA GLN A 464 1.59 11.54 29.35
C GLN A 464 1.21 12.77 28.48
N MET A 465 2.11 13.27 27.62
CA MET A 465 1.85 14.50 26.82
C MET A 465 1.66 14.29 25.31
N ALA A 466 1.58 13.06 24.80
CA ALA A 466 1.41 12.80 23.36
C ALA A 466 0.16 11.97 23.04
N SER A 467 -0.96 12.38 23.64
CA SER A 467 -2.31 11.88 23.32
C SER A 467 -3.18 13.03 22.79
N ILE A 468 -2.78 13.67 21.69
CA ILE A 468 -3.67 14.55 20.91
C ILE A 468 -3.38 14.28 19.44
N PRO A 469 -4.11 13.34 18.82
CA PRO A 469 -4.86 13.75 17.62
C PRO A 469 -6.35 13.36 17.62
N HIS A 470 -6.87 12.65 18.62
CA HIS A 470 -8.30 12.28 18.64
C HIS A 470 -9.23 13.31 19.29
N LEU A 471 -8.75 14.12 20.23
CA LEU A 471 -9.58 15.08 20.98
C LEU A 471 -9.91 16.39 20.24
N LEU A 472 -9.38 16.60 19.03
CA LEU A 472 -9.72 17.78 18.21
C LEU A 472 -10.79 17.50 17.15
N ILE A 473 -11.16 16.23 16.94
CA ILE A 473 -12.19 15.83 15.96
C ILE A 473 -13.57 15.70 16.62
N GLU A 474 -13.65 15.44 17.93
CA GLU A 474 -14.94 15.38 18.64
C GLU A 474 -15.52 16.77 18.93
N ASN A 475 -14.69 17.77 19.27
CA ASN A 475 -15.17 19.13 19.53
C ASN A 475 -15.69 19.87 18.28
N SER A 476 -15.35 19.38 17.08
CA SER A 476 -15.88 19.93 15.81
C SER A 476 -17.18 19.25 15.36
N ARG A 477 -17.55 18.09 15.93
CA ARG A 477 -18.82 17.39 15.67
C ARG A 477 -19.92 17.73 16.66
N GLU A 478 -19.59 18.17 17.87
CA GLU A 478 -20.59 18.64 18.85
C GLU A 478 -21.05 20.08 18.59
N SER A 479 -20.21 20.91 17.97
CA SER A 479 -20.58 22.28 17.57
C SER A 479 -21.59 22.34 16.42
N SER A 480 -21.76 21.28 15.63
CA SER A 480 -22.71 21.23 14.51
C SER A 480 -24.07 20.62 14.88
N LYS A 481 -24.22 20.01 16.06
CA LYS A 481 -25.49 19.42 16.52
C LYS A 481 -26.32 20.34 17.41
N SER A 482 -25.76 21.46 17.86
CA SER A 482 -26.44 22.42 18.75
C SER A 482 -27.26 23.49 18.01
N SER A 483 -27.29 23.51 16.67
CA SER A 483 -27.93 24.59 15.90
C SER A 483 -29.19 24.20 15.12
N ASP A 484 -29.61 22.94 15.15
CA ASP A 484 -30.78 22.46 14.38
C ASP A 484 -32.04 22.19 15.23
N ASP A 485 -32.00 22.41 16.56
CA ASP A 485 -33.16 22.24 17.46
C ASP A 485 -33.84 23.57 17.85
N LEU A 486 -33.84 24.56 16.97
CA LEU A 486 -34.71 25.73 17.07
C LEU A 486 -35.18 26.20 15.68
N GLN A 487 -36.19 25.51 15.13
CA GLN A 487 -37.25 26.14 14.31
C GLN A 487 -38.48 25.26 14.17
#